data_AF-A0A7S4Q3A9-F1
#
_entry.id   AF-A0A7S4Q3A9-F1
#
_cell.length_a   1.000
_cell.length_b   1.000
_cell.length_c   1.000
_cell.angle_alpha   90.00
_cell.angle_beta   90.00
_cell.angle_gamma   90.00
#
_symmetry.space_group_name_H-M   'P 1'
#
loop_
_entity.id
_entity.type
_entity.pdbx_description
1 polymer ?
#
loop_
_entity_poly.entity_id
_entity_poly.type
_entity_poly.pdbx_seq_one_letter_code
_entity_poly.pdbx_strand_id
1 'polypeptide(L)'
;LVGKVTFVGPYDSHPQTRICSRGQICELRLTGGTVPNFDWPSSRVLVGTGSCSNLSLAHIFPSHSSLPGVSSWDKKVGLATYRYTYPRTGPVEPQRYSICWCALGAGVSCNRRSDFAVWASDFLLTGPFTPTKRQVCWRSRNCTATANGTHFTTSDRLQMCGGNGYFTPS
;
A
#
# COMPACT_ATOMS: atom_id res chain seq x y z
N LEU A 1 -39.81 -6.58 -20.84
CA LEU A 1 -39.04 -5.62 -20.03
C LEU A 1 -37.74 -6.28 -19.60
N VAL A 2 -36.62 -5.87 -20.17
CA VAL A 2 -35.29 -6.39 -19.81
C VAL A 2 -34.78 -5.52 -18.66
N GLY A 3 -34.49 -6.13 -17.51
CA GLY A 3 -34.06 -5.42 -16.31
C GLY A 3 -32.70 -4.72 -16.47
N LYS A 4 -32.46 -3.67 -15.68
CA LYS A 4 -31.19 -2.95 -15.63
C LYS A 4 -30.24 -3.63 -14.64
N VAL A 5 -29.10 -4.10 -15.11
CA VAL A 5 -28.01 -4.61 -14.25
C VAL A 5 -27.03 -3.46 -13.98
N THR A 6 -26.80 -3.15 -12.70
CA THR A 6 -25.79 -2.16 -12.29
C THR A 6 -24.66 -2.88 -11.58
N PHE A 7 -23.44 -2.75 -12.09
CA PHE A 7 -22.25 -3.26 -11.42
C PHE A 7 -21.77 -2.25 -10.39
N VAL A 8 -21.49 -2.73 -9.18
CA VAL A 8 -21.17 -1.92 -8.02
C VAL A 8 -19.81 -2.41 -7.52
N GLY A 9 -18.80 -1.56 -7.65
CA GLY A 9 -17.43 -1.83 -7.22
C GLY A 9 -16.53 -0.60 -7.42
N PRO A 10 -15.30 -0.62 -6.88
CA PRO A 10 -14.27 0.29 -7.33
C PRO A 10 -14.09 0.07 -8.84
N TYR A 11 -14.33 1.11 -9.63
CA TYR A 11 -14.15 1.05 -11.08
C TYR A 11 -13.11 2.09 -11.47
N ASP A 12 -12.09 1.62 -12.16
CA ASP A 12 -10.99 2.44 -12.62
C ASP A 12 -11.38 3.09 -13.95
N SER A 13 -12.23 4.13 -13.91
CA SER A 13 -12.50 4.91 -15.13
C SER A 13 -11.28 5.72 -15.57
N HIS A 14 -10.27 5.85 -14.70
CA HIS A 14 -9.03 6.57 -14.93
C HIS A 14 -7.92 5.91 -14.10
N PRO A 15 -6.97 5.15 -14.70
CA PRO A 15 -5.87 4.53 -13.95
C PRO A 15 -5.11 5.58 -13.17
N GLN A 16 -5.54 5.77 -11.91
CA GLN A 16 -4.90 6.71 -11.03
C GLN A 16 -3.69 5.97 -10.51
N THR A 17 -2.61 6.00 -11.29
CA THR A 17 -1.31 5.51 -10.85
C THR A 17 -0.95 6.33 -9.60
N ARG A 18 -1.25 5.77 -8.43
CA ARG A 18 -0.94 6.41 -7.16
C ARG A 18 0.54 6.16 -6.90
N ILE A 19 1.24 7.23 -6.56
CA ILE A 19 2.62 7.14 -6.11
C ILE A 19 2.57 7.29 -4.60
N CYS A 20 2.97 6.24 -3.90
CA CYS A 20 3.20 6.30 -2.48
C CYS A 20 4.69 6.33 -2.21
N SER A 21 5.13 7.25 -1.37
CA SER A 21 6.54 7.32 -0.95
C SER A 21 6.76 6.49 0.30
N ARG A 22 7.82 5.70 0.31
CA ARG A 22 8.20 4.92 1.49
C ARG A 22 8.46 5.84 2.70
N GLY A 23 8.00 5.42 3.88
CA GLY A 23 8.17 6.18 5.13
C GLY A 23 7.19 7.35 5.29
N GLN A 24 6.24 7.52 4.36
CA GLN A 24 5.10 8.43 4.46
C GLN A 24 3.80 7.64 4.67
N ILE A 25 2.74 8.35 5.07
CA ILE A 25 1.39 7.78 5.13
C ILE A 25 0.88 7.65 3.68
N CYS A 26 0.55 6.42 3.27
CA CYS A 26 -0.04 6.13 1.97
C CYS A 26 -1.56 5.98 2.16
N GLU A 27 -2.33 6.96 1.70
CA GLU A 27 -3.80 6.92 1.70
C GLU A 27 -4.30 6.42 0.34
N LEU A 28 -5.00 5.28 0.33
CA LEU A 28 -5.64 4.76 -0.88
C LEU A 28 -7.11 5.19 -0.90
N ARG A 29 -7.45 6.07 -1.84
CA ARG A 29 -8.83 6.45 -2.13
C ARG A 29 -9.30 5.70 -3.35
N LEU A 30 -10.32 4.87 -3.20
CA LEU A 30 -10.99 4.21 -4.31
C LEU A 30 -12.37 4.83 -4.50
N THR A 31 -12.65 5.20 -5.74
CA THR A 31 -13.96 5.71 -6.16
C THR A 31 -14.75 4.57 -6.79
N GLY A 32 -16.00 4.39 -6.36
CA GLY A 32 -16.93 3.42 -6.94
C GLY A 32 -18.16 4.09 -7.49
N GLY A 33 -18.89 3.40 -8.37
CA GLY A 33 -20.19 3.87 -8.84
C GLY A 33 -21.19 3.93 -7.67
N THR A 34 -21.80 5.09 -7.44
CA THR A 34 -22.87 5.20 -6.44
C THR A 34 -24.20 4.76 -7.02
N VAL A 35 -24.96 4.01 -6.23
CA VAL A 35 -26.39 3.80 -6.47
C VAL A 35 -27.13 4.52 -5.34
N PRO A 36 -28.04 5.46 -5.65
CA PRO A 36 -28.85 6.11 -4.62
C PRO A 36 -29.56 5.06 -3.76
N ASN A 37 -29.56 5.25 -2.43
CA ASN A 37 -30.21 4.36 -1.46
C ASN A 37 -29.65 2.93 -1.38
N PHE A 38 -28.41 2.70 -1.84
CA PHE A 38 -27.72 1.43 -1.63
C PHE A 38 -26.64 1.58 -0.54
N ASP A 39 -26.89 0.96 0.62
CA ASP A 39 -25.89 0.82 1.66
C ASP A 39 -24.85 -0.20 1.22
N TRP A 40 -23.63 0.28 0.99
CA TRP A 40 -22.53 -0.61 0.66
C TRP A 40 -22.22 -1.47 1.88
N PRO A 41 -22.09 -2.79 1.70
CA PRO A 41 -21.58 -3.61 2.77
C PRO A 41 -20.16 -3.16 3.11
N SER A 42 -19.76 -3.40 4.36
CA SER A 42 -18.39 -3.14 4.77
C SER A 42 -17.43 -3.86 3.82
N SER A 43 -16.42 -3.15 3.33
CA SER A 43 -15.47 -3.72 2.39
C SER A 43 -14.06 -3.53 2.89
N ARG A 44 -13.17 -4.33 2.34
CA ARG A 44 -11.73 -4.25 2.57
C ARG A 44 -10.99 -4.34 1.25
N VAL A 45 -9.80 -3.80 1.26
CA VAL A 45 -8.82 -4.05 0.21
C VAL A 45 -7.62 -4.79 0.78
N LEU A 46 -6.99 -5.59 -0.07
CA LEU A 46 -5.77 -6.31 0.19
C LEU A 46 -4.72 -5.81 -0.81
N VAL A 47 -3.55 -5.47 -0.29
CA VAL A 47 -2.41 -5.00 -1.08
C VAL A 47 -1.29 -6.03 -1.05
N GLY A 48 -0.77 -6.35 -2.23
CA GLY A 48 0.35 -7.26 -2.42
C GLY A 48 0.94 -7.14 -3.82
N THR A 49 1.83 -8.05 -4.18
CA THR A 49 2.37 -8.14 -5.54
C THR A 49 1.76 -9.30 -6.32
N GLY A 50 1.82 -9.23 -7.66
CA GLY A 50 1.25 -10.25 -8.53
C GLY A 50 -0.17 -9.92 -8.97
N SER A 51 -1.07 -10.89 -8.93
CA SER A 51 -2.48 -10.73 -9.34
C SER A 51 -3.41 -11.11 -8.20
N CYS A 52 -4.67 -10.69 -8.24
CA CYS A 52 -5.62 -11.00 -7.16
C CYS A 52 -5.93 -12.49 -6.99
N SER A 53 -5.70 -13.30 -8.03
CA SER A 53 -5.78 -14.76 -7.94
C SER A 53 -4.50 -15.41 -7.41
N ASN A 54 -3.35 -14.74 -7.50
CA ASN A 54 -2.05 -15.24 -7.05
C ASN A 54 -1.24 -14.11 -6.38
N LEU A 55 -1.81 -13.58 -5.30
CA LEU A 55 -1.24 -12.42 -4.62
C LEU A 55 -0.12 -12.87 -3.66
N SER A 56 1.08 -12.34 -3.88
CA SER A 56 2.20 -12.50 -2.97
C SER A 56 2.14 -11.43 -1.88
N LEU A 57 2.14 -11.89 -0.63
CA LEU A 57 2.23 -11.05 0.57
C LEU A 57 3.65 -11.00 1.15
N ALA A 58 4.65 -11.45 0.39
CA ALA A 58 6.05 -11.47 0.82
C ALA A 58 6.56 -10.05 1.17
N HIS A 59 6.06 -9.04 0.47
CA HIS A 59 6.38 -7.63 0.70
C HIS A 59 5.27 -7.02 1.57
N ILE A 60 5.31 -7.34 2.86
CA ILE A 60 4.26 -7.05 3.84
C ILE A 60 3.93 -5.56 3.85
N PHE A 61 2.79 -5.19 3.26
CA PHE A 61 2.21 -3.88 3.47
C PHE A 61 1.63 -3.83 4.90
N PRO A 62 1.83 -2.75 5.67
CA PRO A 62 1.39 -2.71 7.06
C PRO A 62 -0.12 -2.92 7.20
N SER A 63 -0.54 -3.73 8.17
CA SER A 63 -1.94 -3.92 8.52
C SER A 63 -2.10 -4.22 10.01
N HIS A 64 -3.27 -3.91 10.57
CA HIS A 64 -3.66 -4.33 11.92
C HIS A 64 -4.32 -5.72 11.99
N SER A 65 -4.47 -6.40 10.86
CA SER A 65 -5.09 -7.72 10.80
C SER A 65 -4.05 -8.83 10.84
N SER A 66 -4.51 -10.04 11.15
CA SER A 66 -3.76 -11.29 10.96
C SER A 66 -3.42 -11.56 9.50
N LEU A 67 -4.12 -10.94 8.55
CA LEU A 67 -3.79 -10.98 7.12
C LEU A 67 -2.97 -9.72 6.74
N PRO A 68 -1.66 -9.87 6.45
CA PRO A 68 -0.80 -8.77 6.03
C PRO A 68 -1.36 -8.01 4.82
N GLY A 69 -1.26 -6.69 4.84
CA GLY A 69 -1.65 -5.83 3.73
C GLY A 69 -3.16 -5.64 3.55
N VAL A 70 -3.99 -6.06 4.51
CA VAL A 70 -5.43 -5.75 4.48
C VAL A 70 -5.72 -4.39 5.13
N SER A 71 -6.63 -3.62 4.55
CA SER A 71 -7.08 -2.34 5.08
C SER A 71 -7.97 -2.48 6.31
N SER A 72 -8.19 -1.37 7.02
CA SER A 72 -9.33 -1.24 7.92
C SER A 72 -10.66 -1.37 7.16
N TRP A 73 -11.73 -1.69 7.88
CA TRP A 73 -13.09 -1.60 7.33
C TRP A 73 -13.43 -0.15 6.99
N ASP A 74 -14.07 0.05 5.85
CA ASP A 74 -14.77 1.30 5.52
C ASP A 74 -16.25 1.00 5.25
N LYS A 75 -17.12 1.92 5.71
CA LYS A 75 -18.58 1.87 5.62
C LYS A 75 -19.15 2.99 4.73
N LYS A 76 -18.32 3.85 4.13
CA LYS A 76 -18.81 5.05 3.42
C LYS A 76 -19.19 4.78 1.96
N VAL A 77 -20.28 5.42 1.54
CA VAL A 77 -20.84 5.41 0.18
C VAL A 77 -20.09 6.42 -0.72
N GLY A 78 -19.76 5.99 -1.95
CA GLY A 78 -19.25 6.83 -3.05
C GLY A 78 -17.74 7.02 -3.11
N LEU A 79 -17.15 7.52 -2.03
CA LEU A 79 -15.70 7.65 -1.85
C LEU A 79 -15.29 6.85 -0.63
N ALA A 80 -14.86 5.61 -0.87
CA ALA A 80 -14.27 4.77 0.17
C ALA A 80 -12.79 5.13 0.31
N THR A 81 -12.39 5.48 1.53
CA THR A 81 -11.00 5.77 1.89
C THR A 81 -10.47 4.62 2.73
N TYR A 82 -9.71 3.74 2.08
CA TYR A 82 -9.12 2.60 2.75
C TYR A 82 -7.81 3.02 3.41
N ARG A 83 -7.78 2.93 4.74
CA ARG A 83 -6.62 3.32 5.54
C ARG A 83 -5.84 2.08 5.98
N TYR A 84 -4.52 2.19 5.85
CA TYR A 84 -3.57 1.31 6.49
C TYR A 84 -3.11 2.02 7.75
N THR A 85 -3.86 1.83 8.83
CA THR A 85 -3.53 2.38 10.14
C THR A 85 -2.36 1.56 10.71
N TYR A 86 -1.12 1.87 10.36
CA TYR A 86 0.07 1.56 11.18
C TYR A 86 1.24 2.37 10.62
N PRO A 87 2.09 3.00 11.46
CA PRO A 87 2.36 4.43 11.27
C PRO A 87 3.26 4.77 10.09
N ARG A 88 3.93 3.81 9.44
CA ARG A 88 4.74 3.99 8.24
C ARG A 88 4.75 2.69 7.44
N THR A 89 4.76 2.77 6.11
CA THR A 89 5.19 1.65 5.26
C THR A 89 6.54 1.17 5.79
N GLY A 90 6.61 -0.04 6.36
CA GLY A 90 7.78 -0.57 7.04
C GLY A 90 8.96 -0.85 6.09
N PRO A 91 9.61 -2.03 6.16
CA PRO A 91 10.55 -2.46 5.13
C PRO A 91 9.82 -2.93 3.87
N VAL A 92 8.96 -2.09 3.30
CA VAL A 92 8.26 -2.38 2.05
C VAL A 92 9.18 -1.99 0.89
N GLU A 93 9.33 -2.89 -0.06
CA GLU A 93 10.17 -2.68 -1.24
C GLU A 93 9.48 -1.76 -2.25
N PRO A 94 10.18 -0.77 -2.82
CA PRO A 94 9.70 0.06 -3.91
C PRO A 94 9.42 -0.79 -5.15
N GLN A 95 8.15 -0.90 -5.54
CA GLN A 95 7.68 -1.63 -6.72
C GLN A 95 6.19 -1.35 -6.94
N ARG A 96 5.62 -1.98 -7.98
CA ARG A 96 4.18 -1.94 -8.24
C ARG A 96 3.45 -2.94 -7.35
N TYR A 97 2.38 -2.48 -6.72
CA TYR A 97 1.49 -3.26 -5.88
C TYR A 97 0.11 -3.30 -6.49
N SER A 98 -0.54 -4.46 -6.41
CA SER A 98 -1.93 -4.66 -6.80
C SER A 98 -2.84 -4.47 -5.59
N ILE A 99 -3.97 -3.79 -5.83
CA ILE A 99 -5.04 -3.60 -4.88
C ILE A 99 -6.17 -4.53 -5.28
N CYS A 100 -6.46 -5.47 -4.39
CA CYS A 100 -7.54 -6.44 -4.56
C CYS A 100 -8.66 -6.13 -3.59
N TRP A 101 -9.89 -6.32 -4.00
CA TRP A 101 -11.08 -5.89 -3.27
C TRP A 101 -11.92 -7.07 -2.83
N CYS A 102 -12.48 -6.94 -1.62
CA CYS A 102 -13.45 -7.84 -1.05
C CYS A 102 -14.64 -7.02 -0.51
N ALA A 103 -15.84 -7.34 -1.00
CA ALA A 103 -17.09 -6.82 -0.47
C ALA A 103 -17.72 -7.87 0.45
N LEU A 104 -18.14 -7.48 1.66
CA LEU A 104 -18.97 -8.36 2.49
C LEU A 104 -20.33 -8.58 1.82
N GLY A 105 -20.53 -9.70 1.15
CA GLY A 105 -21.87 -10.18 0.76
C GLY A 105 -22.48 -11.08 1.83
N ALA A 106 -23.72 -11.54 1.60
CA ALA A 106 -24.33 -12.62 2.38
C ALA A 106 -23.48 -13.91 2.25
N GLY A 107 -22.54 -14.11 3.17
CA GLY A 107 -21.70 -15.30 3.26
C GLY A 107 -20.21 -15.12 2.93
N VAL A 108 -19.75 -13.93 2.54
CA VAL A 108 -18.32 -13.70 2.23
C VAL A 108 -17.62 -13.06 3.43
N SER A 109 -16.68 -13.77 4.06
CA SER A 109 -15.73 -13.13 4.99
C SER A 109 -14.59 -12.49 4.20
N CYS A 110 -14.03 -11.34 4.63
CA CYS A 110 -12.83 -10.75 4.03
C CYS A 110 -11.59 -11.03 4.90
N ASN A 111 -11.32 -12.31 5.16
CA ASN A 111 -10.35 -12.77 6.17
C ASN A 111 -9.26 -13.68 5.58
N ARG A 112 -9.45 -14.20 4.37
CA ARG A 112 -8.51 -15.06 3.64
C ARG A 112 -8.10 -14.37 2.34
N ARG A 113 -6.93 -14.70 1.82
CA ARG A 113 -6.45 -14.17 0.53
C ARG A 113 -7.42 -14.46 -0.62
N SER A 114 -8.02 -15.65 -0.62
CA SER A 114 -9.01 -16.07 -1.61
C SER A 114 -10.25 -15.17 -1.68
N ASP A 115 -10.53 -14.42 -0.62
CA ASP A 115 -11.71 -13.55 -0.52
C ASP A 115 -11.51 -12.25 -1.33
N PHE A 116 -10.26 -11.94 -1.70
CA PHE A 116 -9.87 -10.74 -2.45
C PHE A 116 -9.56 -11.07 -3.92
N ALA A 117 -10.50 -11.73 -4.61
CA ALA A 117 -10.29 -12.17 -5.99
C ALA A 117 -10.48 -11.05 -7.04
N VAL A 118 -11.09 -9.93 -6.67
CA VAL A 118 -11.43 -8.84 -7.61
C VAL A 118 -10.31 -7.82 -7.65
N TRP A 119 -9.73 -7.59 -8.83
CA TRP A 119 -8.77 -6.50 -9.03
C TRP A 119 -9.49 -5.15 -9.00
N ALA A 120 -8.99 -4.22 -8.19
CA ALA A 120 -9.56 -2.88 -8.05
C ALA A 120 -8.67 -1.80 -8.67
N SER A 121 -7.36 -1.86 -8.44
CA SER A 121 -6.38 -0.91 -9.00
C SER A 121 -4.95 -1.40 -8.72
N ASP A 122 -3.96 -0.57 -9.06
CA ASP A 122 -2.58 -0.74 -8.67
C ASP A 122 -1.96 0.60 -8.22
N PHE A 123 -0.84 0.54 -7.53
CA PHE A 123 -0.06 1.72 -7.18
C PHE A 123 1.44 1.41 -7.23
N LEU A 124 2.24 2.45 -7.41
CA LEU A 124 3.68 2.37 -7.40
C LEU A 124 4.20 2.90 -6.06
N LEU A 125 4.84 2.04 -5.28
CA LEU A 125 5.61 2.48 -4.13
C LEU A 125 6.99 2.92 -4.60
N THR A 126 7.37 4.15 -4.29
CA THR A 126 8.67 4.73 -4.66
C THR A 126 9.47 5.14 -3.43
N GLY A 127 10.73 5.48 -3.67
CA GLY A 127 11.66 5.96 -2.64
C GLY A 127 12.75 4.95 -2.30
N PRO A 128 13.62 5.30 -1.35
CA PRO A 128 14.80 4.52 -1.03
C PRO A 128 14.52 3.20 -0.33
N PHE A 129 15.29 2.19 -0.71
CA PHE A 129 15.36 0.88 -0.12
C PHE A 129 16.79 0.40 0.06
N THR A 130 17.18 0.23 1.31
CA THR A 130 18.42 -0.43 1.70
C THR A 130 18.05 -1.80 2.26
N PRO A 131 18.47 -2.91 1.61
CA PRO A 131 18.36 -4.25 2.21
C PRO A 131 19.09 -4.29 3.57
N THR A 132 20.20 -3.56 3.66
CA THR A 132 21.00 -3.39 4.88
C THR A 132 20.57 -2.15 5.66
N LYS A 133 19.94 -2.36 6.82
CA LYS A 133 19.52 -1.28 7.74
C LYS A 133 20.68 -0.66 8.52
N ARG A 134 21.85 -1.29 8.54
CA ARG A 134 23.02 -0.87 9.31
C ARG A 134 24.25 -0.89 8.41
N GLN A 135 24.92 0.24 8.33
CA GLN A 135 26.22 0.36 7.70
C GLN A 135 27.23 0.77 8.75
N VAL A 136 28.34 0.03 8.83
CA VAL A 136 29.43 0.32 9.76
C VAL A 136 30.48 1.10 8.99
N CYS A 137 30.64 2.38 9.35
CA CYS A 137 31.69 3.23 8.83
C CYS A 137 32.81 3.34 9.88
N TRP A 138 34.06 3.31 9.43
CA TRP A 138 35.23 3.49 10.29
C TRP A 138 35.73 4.92 10.21
N ARG A 139 36.27 5.44 11.32
CA ARG A 139 36.90 6.77 11.33
C ARG A 139 38.04 6.82 10.32
N SER A 140 38.17 7.97 9.65
CA SER A 140 39.23 8.23 8.67
C SER A 140 39.22 7.30 7.45
N ARG A 141 38.08 6.68 7.14
CA ARG A 141 37.85 5.91 5.91
C ARG A 141 36.67 6.49 5.16
N ASN A 142 36.76 6.53 3.83
CA ASN A 142 35.61 6.85 3.00
C ASN A 142 34.52 5.80 3.24
N CYS A 143 33.30 6.26 3.50
CA CYS A 143 32.14 5.40 3.66
C CYS A 143 31.16 5.68 2.53
N THR A 144 30.80 4.64 1.78
CA THR A 144 29.86 4.75 0.66
C THR A 144 28.55 4.12 1.05
N ALA A 145 27.52 4.92 1.30
CA ALA A 145 26.17 4.40 1.49
C ALA A 145 25.49 4.18 0.13
N THR A 146 24.96 2.99 -0.09
CA THR A 146 24.20 2.66 -1.29
C THR A 146 22.74 2.48 -0.91
N ALA A 147 21.85 3.17 -1.62
CA ALA A 147 20.42 2.95 -1.54
C ALA A 147 19.92 2.46 -2.90
N ASN A 148 19.14 1.39 -2.88
CA ASN A 148 18.38 0.94 -4.04
C ASN A 148 16.99 1.59 -3.97
N GLY A 149 16.19 1.48 -5.02
CA GLY A 149 14.85 2.06 -5.06
C GLY A 149 14.52 2.61 -6.43
N THR A 150 13.33 3.18 -6.54
CA THR A 150 12.79 3.70 -7.81
C THR A 150 12.52 5.19 -7.69
N HIS A 151 12.62 5.90 -8.82
CA HIS A 151 12.36 7.34 -8.94
C HIS A 151 13.32 8.23 -8.14
N PHE A 152 14.59 7.82 -8.05
CA PHE A 152 15.61 8.73 -7.56
C PHE A 152 15.98 9.77 -8.62
N THR A 153 16.15 11.00 -8.17
CA THR A 153 16.70 12.10 -8.95
C THR A 153 18.03 12.54 -8.34
N THR A 154 18.84 13.26 -9.11
CA THR A 154 20.10 13.86 -8.60
C THR A 154 19.86 14.94 -7.53
N SER A 155 18.61 15.40 -7.38
CA SER A 155 18.17 16.35 -6.35
C SER A 155 17.86 15.70 -5.01
N ASP A 156 17.71 14.37 -4.96
CA ASP A 156 17.41 13.69 -3.70
C ASP A 156 18.60 13.79 -2.73
N ARG A 157 18.27 13.79 -1.44
CA ARG A 157 19.24 13.91 -0.35
C ARG A 157 19.01 12.77 0.63
N LEU A 158 20.09 12.10 1.02
CA LEU A 158 20.05 11.10 2.09
C LEU A 158 20.51 11.75 3.39
N GLN A 159 19.68 11.62 4.42
CA GLN A 159 20.07 11.97 5.78
C GLN A 159 20.61 10.72 6.47
N MET A 160 21.84 10.81 6.99
CA MET A 160 22.40 9.78 7.87
C MET A 160 22.06 10.13 9.32
N CYS A 161 21.30 9.27 9.99
CA CYS A 161 21.06 9.40 11.42
C CYS A 161 22.16 8.63 12.17
N GLY A 162 22.92 9.32 13.02
CA GLY A 162 23.86 8.66 13.93
C GLY A 162 23.11 7.76 14.91
N GLY A 163 23.70 6.62 15.28
CA GLY A 163 23.31 5.93 16.51
C GLY A 163 23.59 6.82 17.73
N ASN A 164 23.15 6.43 18.93
CA ASN A 164 23.29 7.20 20.18
C ASN A 164 24.73 7.56 20.64
N GLY A 165 25.72 7.59 19.75
CA GLY A 165 27.03 8.18 19.98
C GLY A 165 27.02 9.66 19.61
N TYR A 166 27.24 10.51 20.61
CA TYR A 166 27.38 11.96 20.49
C TYR A 166 28.30 12.35 19.33
N PHE A 167 27.73 13.00 18.30
CA PHE A 167 28.50 13.78 17.34
C PHE A 167 28.88 15.09 18.06
N THR A 168 30.11 15.18 18.55
CA THR A 168 30.70 16.48 18.89
C THR A 168 31.22 17.09 17.60
N PRO A 169 30.72 18.27 17.17
CA PRO A 169 31.35 19.00 16.09
C PRO A 169 32.75 19.43 16.53
N SER A 170 33.75 19.18 15.70
CA SER A 170 35.08 19.79 15.78
C SER A 170 35.13 21.08 15.00
#